data_AF-A0ABD5Q0D4-F1
#
_entry.id   AF-A0ABD5Q0D4-F1
#
_cell.length_a   1.000
_cell.length_b   1.000
_cell.length_c   1.000
_cell.angle_alpha   90.00
_cell.angle_beta   90.00
_cell.angle_gamma   90.00
#
_symmetry.space_group_name_H-M   'P 1'
#
loop_
_entity.id
_entity.type
_entity.pdbx_description
1 polymer ?
#
loop_
_entity_poly.entity_id
_entity_poly.type
_entity_poly.pdbx_seq_one_letter_code
_entity_poly.pdbx_strand_id
1 'polypeptide(L)'
;MTDDSSHSNCTDRRTFLRATGVALTGATVTAGAASARGPPESDAHVAKADFSNGISTDRIEEVRRTARAEYNARGGDFDVTPAVSNPDPEDGTIVSYSYKIDANGVPRQYTGVAGDAKSAAKLHGKAARRATAFDRTSTATADGVATQSASWNDVLHDEADFCSDPYGCVTNNLDLKQLDGDGDSAQDAYAVKHFFVMEPGTQKYDSGWVNDVGEPKHDWSQNDMGNADLDEYDPLGTHDGSQSIKVSVGTSGASLGWSYTQPAVTTIDESSPSGNYATWNEEFNTDAARRNTNGMKPGSSCWIDQEATGSGQYDLMDLVSKGTFYDGGWSSDTYYLKHTFHLKVNY
;
A
#
# COMPACT_ATOMS: atom_id res chain seq x y z
N MET A 1 -9.35 -51.05 -21.60
CA MET A 1 -10.50 -50.99 -20.69
C MET A 1 -9.93 -50.79 -19.30
N THR A 2 -9.91 -49.62 -18.68
CA THR A 2 -10.37 -48.27 -19.02
C THR A 2 -9.60 -47.37 -18.06
N ASP A 3 -8.96 -46.31 -18.57
CA ASP A 3 -8.49 -45.18 -17.78
C ASP A 3 -9.68 -44.52 -17.07
N ASP A 4 -9.48 -44.02 -15.86
CA ASP A 4 -10.39 -43.07 -15.24
C ASP A 4 -9.58 -41.95 -14.58
N SER A 5 -9.19 -40.99 -15.43
CA SER A 5 -8.62 -39.70 -15.07
C SER A 5 -9.76 -38.70 -14.82
N SER A 6 -10.15 -38.53 -13.56
CA SER A 6 -10.99 -37.41 -13.14
C SER A 6 -10.10 -36.22 -12.76
N HIS A 7 -9.68 -35.46 -13.77
CA HIS A 7 -9.18 -34.11 -13.58
C HIS A 7 -10.32 -33.21 -13.11
N SER A 8 -10.31 -32.81 -11.84
CA SER A 8 -11.11 -31.68 -11.37
C SER A 8 -10.54 -30.41 -11.98
N ASN A 9 -11.28 -29.82 -12.92
CA ASN A 9 -11.05 -28.46 -13.40
C ASN A 9 -11.38 -27.49 -12.27
N CYS A 10 -10.42 -27.23 -11.38
CA CYS A 10 -10.41 -26.05 -10.53
C CYS A 10 -9.58 -25.01 -11.27
N THR A 11 -10.20 -23.88 -11.58
CA THR A 11 -9.61 -22.79 -12.36
C THR A 11 -8.47 -22.18 -11.58
N ASP A 12 -7.24 -22.51 -12.00
CA ASP A 12 -6.01 -21.92 -11.50
C ASP A 12 -6.09 -20.39 -11.65
N ARG A 13 -5.75 -19.62 -10.60
CA ARG A 13 -5.75 -18.15 -10.59
C ARG A 13 -4.87 -17.58 -11.72
N ARG A 14 -3.89 -18.38 -12.18
CA ARG A 14 -3.06 -18.20 -13.39
C ARG A 14 -3.86 -18.10 -14.70
N THR A 15 -5.10 -18.58 -14.73
CA THR A 15 -6.00 -18.52 -15.89
C THR A 15 -6.74 -17.18 -15.94
N PHE A 16 -7.05 -16.55 -14.79
CA PHE A 16 -7.81 -15.30 -14.75
C PHE A 16 -7.02 -14.13 -15.36
N LEU A 17 -5.73 -14.01 -15.04
CA LEU A 17 -4.84 -12.99 -15.64
C LEU A 17 -4.58 -13.24 -17.14
N ARG A 18 -4.72 -14.49 -17.63
CA ARG A 18 -4.61 -14.82 -19.06
C ARG A 18 -5.94 -14.69 -19.82
N ALA A 19 -7.08 -14.81 -19.14
CA ALA A 19 -8.41 -14.76 -19.77
C ALA A 19 -8.81 -13.35 -20.23
N THR A 20 -8.21 -12.30 -19.67
CA THR A 20 -8.39 -10.91 -20.12
C THR A 20 -7.55 -10.55 -21.36
N GLY A 21 -6.67 -11.44 -21.82
CA GLY A 21 -5.69 -11.16 -22.88
C GLY A 21 -5.91 -11.79 -24.26
N VAL A 22 -6.95 -12.60 -24.50
CA VAL A 22 -7.06 -13.37 -25.77
C VAL A 22 -8.42 -13.26 -26.49
N ALA A 23 -8.34 -12.64 -27.67
CA ALA A 23 -9.17 -12.81 -28.87
C ALA A 23 -10.57 -12.16 -28.97
N LEU A 24 -10.62 -10.98 -29.60
CA LEU A 24 -11.69 -10.62 -30.54
C LEU A 24 -11.10 -10.45 -31.95
N THR A 25 -10.66 -11.55 -32.55
CA THR A 25 -10.46 -11.63 -34.00
C THR A 25 -11.74 -12.13 -34.67
N GLY A 26 -12.47 -11.18 -35.25
CA GLY A 26 -13.36 -11.35 -36.40
C GLY A 26 -14.23 -12.60 -36.50
N ALA A 27 -15.43 -12.55 -35.90
CA ALA A 27 -16.59 -13.28 -36.43
C ALA A 27 -17.85 -12.43 -36.24
N THR A 28 -18.43 -11.99 -37.35
CA THR A 28 -19.77 -11.40 -37.41
C THR A 28 -20.81 -12.45 -37.00
N VAL A 29 -21.43 -12.27 -35.83
CA VAL A 29 -22.71 -12.92 -35.49
C VAL A 29 -23.63 -11.86 -34.89
N THR A 30 -24.79 -11.71 -35.53
CA THR A 30 -25.87 -10.80 -35.15
C THR A 30 -26.65 -11.32 -33.94
N ALA A 31 -27.20 -10.35 -33.19
CA ALA A 31 -28.31 -10.44 -32.23
C ALA A 31 -28.01 -10.95 -30.81
N GLY A 32 -27.74 -9.96 -29.96
CA GLY A 32 -27.95 -9.99 -28.51
C GLY A 32 -27.37 -8.69 -27.97
N ALA A 33 -28.20 -7.69 -27.67
CA ALA A 33 -27.76 -6.51 -26.93
C ALA A 33 -27.46 -6.93 -25.49
N ALA A 34 -26.38 -7.68 -25.30
CA ALA A 34 -25.65 -7.66 -24.04
C ALA A 34 -25.14 -6.23 -23.95
N SER A 35 -25.81 -5.42 -23.12
CA SER A 35 -25.23 -4.15 -22.67
C SER A 35 -23.83 -4.52 -22.21
N ALA A 36 -22.81 -4.08 -22.94
CA ALA A 36 -21.43 -4.34 -22.57
C ALA A 36 -21.28 -3.74 -21.17
N ARG A 37 -21.37 -4.59 -20.14
CA ARG A 37 -21.03 -4.18 -18.79
C ARG A 37 -19.58 -3.74 -18.91
N GLY A 38 -19.30 -2.52 -18.45
CA GLY A 38 -17.92 -2.06 -18.33
C GLY A 38 -17.08 -3.07 -17.54
N PRO A 39 -15.75 -2.91 -17.52
CA PRO A 39 -14.91 -3.77 -16.70
C PRO A 39 -15.45 -3.79 -15.26
N PRO A 40 -15.38 -4.93 -14.57
CA PRO A 40 -15.89 -5.03 -13.21
C PRO A 40 -15.12 -4.07 -12.31
N GLU A 41 -15.81 -3.20 -11.59
CA GLU A 41 -15.26 -2.29 -10.58
C GLU A 41 -16.30 -2.07 -9.49
N SER A 42 -15.89 -1.86 -8.23
CA SER A 42 -16.83 -1.45 -7.18
C SER A 42 -17.06 0.07 -7.23
N ASP A 43 -18.13 0.55 -6.60
CA ASP A 43 -18.20 1.98 -6.31
C ASP A 43 -17.17 2.32 -5.20
N ALA A 44 -16.80 3.59 -5.09
CA ALA A 44 -15.98 4.05 -3.98
C ALA A 44 -16.84 4.25 -2.73
N HIS A 45 -16.53 3.49 -1.68
CA HIS A 45 -17.22 3.54 -0.39
C HIS A 45 -16.47 4.43 0.59
N VAL A 46 -17.18 5.24 1.37
CA VAL A 46 -16.58 6.14 2.37
C VAL A 46 -17.27 5.93 3.72
N ALA A 47 -16.47 5.66 4.74
CA ALA A 47 -16.89 5.67 6.14
C ALA A 47 -16.25 6.85 6.88
N LYS A 48 -17.00 7.44 7.80
CA LYS A 48 -16.57 8.55 8.66
C LYS A 48 -17.08 8.31 10.06
N ALA A 49 -16.29 8.70 11.05
CA ALA A 49 -16.66 8.65 12.45
C ALA A 49 -16.05 9.83 13.21
N ASP A 50 -16.59 10.10 14.40
CA ASP A 50 -16.08 11.13 15.29
C ASP A 50 -14.82 10.63 16.01
N PHE A 51 -13.95 11.55 16.44
CA PHE A 51 -12.71 11.21 17.16
C PHE A 51 -12.95 10.43 18.45
N SER A 52 -14.05 10.68 19.17
CA SER A 52 -14.34 9.97 20.42
C SER A 52 -14.85 8.54 20.23
N ASN A 53 -15.26 8.18 19.01
CA ASN A 53 -15.80 6.87 18.67
C ASN A 53 -15.44 6.57 17.22
N GLY A 54 -14.19 6.15 17.01
CA GLY A 54 -13.64 5.91 15.69
C GLY A 54 -14.34 4.80 14.89
N ILE A 55 -13.92 4.65 13.65
CA ILE A 55 -14.33 3.55 12.78
C ILE A 55 -13.71 2.27 13.33
N SER A 56 -14.56 1.30 13.68
CA SER A 56 -14.12 -0.02 14.14
C SER A 56 -13.59 -0.88 13.00
N THR A 57 -12.77 -1.87 13.33
CA THR A 57 -12.31 -2.91 12.39
C THR A 57 -13.49 -3.60 11.70
N ASP A 58 -14.56 -3.93 12.44
CA ASP A 58 -15.76 -4.53 11.86
C ASP A 58 -16.40 -3.66 10.77
N ARG A 59 -16.38 -2.33 10.96
CA ARG A 59 -16.92 -1.40 9.97
C ARG A 59 -16.02 -1.30 8.74
N ILE A 60 -14.70 -1.35 8.91
CA ILE A 60 -13.74 -1.43 7.80
C ILE A 60 -14.00 -2.70 6.98
N GLU A 61 -14.15 -3.85 7.65
CA GLU A 61 -14.45 -5.13 7.00
C GLU A 61 -15.81 -5.15 6.28
N GLU A 62 -16.83 -4.51 6.86
CA GLU A 62 -18.13 -4.35 6.20
C GLU A 62 -18.03 -3.54 4.90
N VAL A 63 -17.28 -2.44 4.91
CA VAL A 63 -17.02 -1.61 3.73
C VAL A 63 -16.32 -2.42 2.64
N ARG A 64 -15.26 -3.18 3.00
CA ARG A 64 -14.52 -4.06 2.07
C ARG A 64 -15.42 -5.13 1.47
N ARG A 65 -16.22 -5.80 2.30
CA ARG A 65 -17.15 -6.86 1.87
C ARG A 65 -18.20 -6.34 0.89
N THR A 66 -18.70 -5.12 1.13
CA THR A 66 -19.66 -4.45 0.23
C THR A 66 -19.04 -4.19 -1.13
N ALA A 67 -17.85 -3.58 -1.17
CA ALA A 67 -17.13 -3.34 -2.42
C ALA A 67 -16.81 -4.64 -3.19
N ARG A 68 -16.40 -5.70 -2.50
CA ARG A 68 -16.17 -7.02 -3.11
C ARG A 68 -17.45 -7.61 -3.71
N ALA A 69 -18.57 -7.55 -2.99
CA ALA A 69 -19.85 -8.04 -3.49
C ALA A 69 -20.30 -7.29 -4.75
N GLU A 70 -20.10 -5.96 -4.80
CA GLU A 70 -20.39 -5.14 -5.98
C GLU A 70 -19.50 -5.50 -7.18
N TYR A 71 -18.19 -5.62 -6.95
CA TYR A 71 -17.23 -6.02 -7.98
C TYR A 71 -17.63 -7.36 -8.62
N ASN A 72 -17.92 -8.37 -7.79
CA ASN A 72 -18.35 -9.69 -8.27
C ASN A 72 -19.71 -9.63 -8.98
N ALA A 73 -20.68 -8.85 -8.49
CA ALA A 73 -21.97 -8.67 -9.15
C ALA A 73 -21.86 -7.99 -10.53
N ARG A 74 -20.78 -7.24 -10.78
CA ARG A 74 -20.46 -6.57 -12.05
C ARG A 74 -19.62 -7.44 -13.00
N GLY A 75 -19.36 -8.70 -12.64
CA GLY A 75 -18.66 -9.67 -13.49
C GLY A 75 -17.19 -9.88 -13.12
N GLY A 76 -16.75 -9.35 -11.98
CA GLY A 76 -15.47 -9.67 -11.38
C GLY A 76 -15.49 -11.06 -10.75
N ASP A 77 -14.31 -11.61 -10.49
CA ASP A 77 -14.16 -12.99 -10.02
C ASP A 77 -13.25 -13.08 -8.80
N PHE A 78 -13.60 -12.35 -7.74
CA PHE A 78 -12.98 -12.56 -6.44
C PHE A 78 -13.63 -13.73 -5.72
N ASP A 79 -13.15 -14.93 -6.00
CA ASP A 79 -13.43 -16.14 -5.21
C ASP A 79 -12.82 -16.05 -3.80
N VAL A 80 -11.70 -15.34 -3.68
CA VAL A 80 -11.02 -15.06 -2.40
C VAL A 80 -10.94 -13.57 -2.09
N THR A 81 -10.67 -13.23 -0.82
CA THR A 81 -10.48 -11.83 -0.42
C THR A 81 -9.18 -11.31 -1.06
N PRO A 82 -9.19 -10.14 -1.72
CA PRO A 82 -7.95 -9.57 -2.27
C PRO A 82 -7.00 -9.15 -1.13
N ALA A 83 -5.78 -8.74 -1.47
CA ALA A 83 -4.83 -8.21 -0.48
C ALA A 83 -5.44 -7.01 0.27
N VAL A 84 -5.15 -6.91 1.57
CA VAL A 84 -5.64 -5.81 2.41
C VAL A 84 -4.53 -5.25 3.27
N SER A 85 -4.69 -4.00 3.68
CA SER A 85 -3.85 -3.34 4.69
C SER A 85 -4.71 -3.00 5.89
N ASN A 86 -4.42 -3.57 7.06
CA ASN A 86 -5.13 -3.25 8.29
C ASN A 86 -4.40 -2.13 9.05
N PRO A 87 -4.98 -0.93 9.16
CA PRO A 87 -4.37 0.16 9.92
C PRO A 87 -4.46 -0.11 11.43
N ASP A 88 -3.32 0.01 12.10
CA ASP A 88 -3.17 -0.04 13.55
C ASP A 88 -2.36 1.17 14.05
N PRO A 89 -3.03 2.31 14.34
CA PRO A 89 -2.36 3.48 14.89
C PRO A 89 -2.11 3.33 16.40
N GLU A 90 -0.88 3.65 16.87
CA GLU A 90 -0.49 3.45 18.28
C GLU A 90 -1.31 4.33 19.24
N ASP A 91 -1.44 5.63 18.93
CA ASP A 91 -2.12 6.63 19.79
C ASP A 91 -3.18 7.44 19.02
N GLY A 92 -3.75 6.85 17.96
CA GLY A 92 -4.66 7.52 17.04
C GLY A 92 -6.04 6.89 16.98
N THR A 93 -7.01 7.64 16.47
CA THR A 93 -8.34 7.13 16.15
C THR A 93 -8.57 7.18 14.65
N ILE A 94 -8.94 6.05 14.05
CA ILE A 94 -9.38 6.02 12.64
C ILE A 94 -10.72 6.75 12.55
N VAL A 95 -10.74 7.88 11.86
CA VAL A 95 -11.94 8.76 11.75
C VAL A 95 -12.49 8.82 10.34
N SER A 96 -11.72 8.38 9.34
CA SER A 96 -12.21 8.25 7.98
C SER A 96 -11.55 7.09 7.25
N TYR A 97 -12.32 6.44 6.40
CA TYR A 97 -11.86 5.34 5.56
C TYR A 97 -12.53 5.43 4.19
N SER A 98 -11.76 5.22 3.12
CA SER A 98 -12.30 5.08 1.77
C SER A 98 -11.77 3.80 1.13
N TYR A 99 -12.61 3.09 0.40
CA TYR A 99 -12.24 1.83 -0.25
C TYR A 99 -12.93 1.65 -1.60
N LYS A 100 -12.19 1.16 -2.59
CA LYS A 100 -12.69 0.74 -3.91
C LYS A 100 -11.89 -0.47 -4.39
N ILE A 101 -12.52 -1.33 -5.17
CA ILE A 101 -11.82 -2.29 -6.04
C ILE A 101 -11.87 -1.75 -7.45
N ASP A 102 -10.70 -1.49 -8.05
CA ASP A 102 -10.62 -0.92 -9.39
C ASP A 102 -10.87 -1.96 -10.50
N ALA A 103 -10.89 -1.49 -11.75
CA ALA A 103 -11.16 -2.31 -12.93
C ALA A 103 -10.19 -3.49 -13.12
N ASN A 104 -8.98 -3.41 -12.55
CA ASN A 104 -7.97 -4.47 -12.60
C ASN A 104 -8.09 -5.43 -11.41
N GLY A 105 -9.09 -5.24 -10.55
CA GLY A 105 -9.24 -5.98 -9.30
C GLY A 105 -8.34 -5.47 -8.17
N VAL A 106 -7.63 -4.36 -8.33
CA VAL A 106 -6.70 -3.87 -7.30
C VAL A 106 -7.48 -3.08 -6.23
N PRO A 107 -7.40 -3.46 -4.95
CA PRO A 107 -7.92 -2.64 -3.86
C PRO A 107 -7.19 -1.31 -3.76
N ARG A 108 -7.97 -0.23 -3.65
CA ARG A 108 -7.54 1.15 -3.44
C ARG A 108 -8.13 1.61 -2.13
N GLN A 109 -7.30 1.95 -1.16
CA GLN A 109 -7.78 2.41 0.14
C GLN A 109 -7.13 3.70 0.62
N TYR A 110 -7.86 4.41 1.49
CA TYR A 110 -7.38 5.55 2.23
C TYR A 110 -7.82 5.45 3.70
N THR A 111 -6.90 5.66 4.64
CA THR A 111 -7.17 5.71 6.08
C THR A 111 -6.77 7.07 6.67
N GLY A 112 -7.73 7.80 7.24
CA GLY A 112 -7.45 9.01 8.01
C GLY A 112 -7.49 8.73 9.51
N VAL A 113 -6.34 8.90 10.16
CA VAL A 113 -6.14 8.75 11.60
C VAL A 113 -5.97 10.13 12.24
N ALA A 114 -6.79 10.43 13.25
CA ALA A 114 -6.70 11.65 14.02
C ALA A 114 -6.08 11.36 15.40
N GLY A 115 -5.15 12.19 15.85
CA GLY A 115 -4.66 12.23 17.25
C GLY A 115 -5.49 13.17 18.12
N ASP A 116 -6.36 13.98 17.50
CA ASP A 116 -7.23 14.94 18.18
C ASP A 116 -8.52 15.22 17.38
N ALA A 117 -9.52 15.80 18.05
CA ALA A 117 -10.82 16.09 17.44
C ALA A 117 -10.78 17.13 16.31
N LYS A 118 -9.84 18.09 16.32
CA LYS A 118 -9.74 19.12 15.28
C LYS A 118 -9.19 18.55 13.98
N SER A 119 -8.29 17.57 14.06
CA SER A 119 -7.72 16.89 12.89
C SER A 119 -8.77 16.07 12.12
N ALA A 120 -9.80 15.56 12.79
CA ALA A 120 -10.79 14.66 12.18
C ALA A 120 -11.54 15.26 10.98
N ALA A 121 -12.02 16.50 11.07
CA ALA A 121 -12.78 17.13 10.00
C ALA A 121 -11.97 17.29 8.69
N LYS A 122 -10.65 17.57 8.79
CA LYS A 122 -9.76 17.68 7.63
C LYS A 122 -9.59 16.32 6.94
N LEU A 123 -9.46 15.25 7.73
CA LEU A 123 -9.31 13.86 7.24
C LEU A 123 -10.58 13.36 6.57
N HIS A 124 -11.76 13.66 7.13
CA HIS A 124 -13.06 13.38 6.49
C HIS A 124 -13.16 13.98 5.09
N GLY A 125 -12.66 15.22 4.93
CA GLY A 125 -12.62 15.90 3.64
C GLY A 125 -11.64 15.25 2.66
N LYS A 126 -10.49 14.76 3.14
CA LYS A 126 -9.51 14.06 2.30
C LYS A 126 -10.02 12.69 1.84
N ALA A 127 -10.66 11.91 2.72
CA ALA A 127 -11.27 10.63 2.37
C ALA A 127 -12.28 10.75 1.21
N ALA A 128 -13.15 11.76 1.25
CA ALA A 128 -14.10 12.03 0.17
C ALA A 128 -13.41 12.39 -1.16
N ARG A 129 -12.35 13.22 -1.10
CA ARG A 129 -11.55 13.55 -2.31
C ARG A 129 -10.83 12.32 -2.88
N ARG A 130 -10.38 11.41 -2.03
CA ARG A 130 -9.72 10.17 -2.45
C ARG A 130 -10.68 9.20 -3.10
N ALA A 131 -11.89 9.04 -2.56
CA ALA A 131 -12.95 8.27 -3.23
C ALA A 131 -13.17 8.75 -4.68
N THR A 132 -13.30 10.07 -4.90
CA THR A 132 -13.41 10.64 -6.25
C THR A 132 -12.13 10.52 -7.09
N ALA A 133 -10.95 10.41 -6.47
CA ALA A 133 -9.70 10.20 -7.20
C ALA A 133 -9.57 8.75 -7.68
N PHE A 134 -9.96 7.77 -6.87
CA PHE A 134 -9.96 6.35 -7.24
C PHE A 134 -10.83 6.08 -8.48
N ASP A 135 -11.93 6.81 -8.64
CA ASP A 135 -12.80 6.75 -9.83
C ASP A 135 -12.16 7.34 -11.10
N ARG A 136 -11.17 8.23 -10.97
CA ARG A 136 -10.49 8.85 -12.13
C ARG A 136 -9.31 8.01 -12.63
N THR A 137 -8.68 7.24 -11.76
CA THR A 137 -7.58 6.33 -12.10
C THR A 137 -8.05 5.03 -12.76
N SER A 138 -9.37 4.82 -12.90
CA SER A 138 -9.99 3.61 -13.45
C SER A 138 -9.91 3.50 -14.99
N THR A 139 -9.26 4.44 -15.68
CA THR A 139 -9.02 4.32 -17.12
C THR A 139 -7.97 3.26 -17.40
N ALA A 140 -8.40 2.08 -17.81
CA ALA A 140 -7.56 1.05 -18.39
C ALA A 140 -6.75 1.63 -19.56
N THR A 141 -5.47 1.91 -19.37
CA THR A 141 -4.54 2.06 -20.48
C THR A 141 -4.17 0.67 -20.93
N ALA A 142 -4.83 0.19 -21.99
CA ALA A 142 -4.40 -0.95 -22.76
C ALA A 142 -3.11 -0.59 -23.51
N ASP A 143 -1.99 -0.51 -22.80
CA ASP A 143 -0.68 -0.30 -23.42
C ASP A 143 0.16 -1.57 -23.30
N GLY A 144 0.26 -2.25 -24.44
CA GLY A 144 1.35 -3.14 -24.85
C GLY A 144 1.84 -4.13 -23.80
N VAL A 145 1.22 -5.31 -23.74
CA VAL A 145 1.85 -6.52 -23.22
C VAL A 145 3.05 -6.84 -24.12
N ALA A 146 4.20 -6.21 -23.85
CA ALA A 146 5.46 -6.83 -24.16
C ALA A 146 5.53 -8.07 -23.27
N THR A 147 5.60 -9.25 -23.90
CA THR A 147 5.83 -10.53 -23.24
C THR A 147 7.17 -10.47 -22.48
N GLN A 148 7.18 -9.91 -21.28
CA GLN A 148 8.19 -10.17 -20.27
C GLN A 148 7.86 -11.51 -19.63
N SER A 149 8.87 -12.33 -19.36
CA SER A 149 8.68 -13.64 -18.72
C SER A 149 8.23 -13.54 -17.27
N ALA A 150 8.50 -12.41 -16.61
CA ALA A 150 8.02 -12.07 -15.28
C ALA A 150 7.67 -10.58 -15.20
N SER A 151 6.60 -10.21 -14.50
CA SER A 151 6.16 -8.81 -14.36
C SER A 151 5.59 -8.52 -12.97
N TRP A 152 5.93 -7.36 -12.43
CA TRP A 152 5.41 -6.88 -11.15
C TRP A 152 3.98 -6.35 -11.29
N ASN A 153 3.02 -7.10 -10.75
CA ASN A 153 1.60 -6.74 -10.76
C ASN A 153 1.22 -6.01 -9.47
N ASP A 154 0.44 -4.93 -9.59
CA ASP A 154 -0.15 -4.27 -8.42
C ASP A 154 -1.17 -5.19 -7.76
N VAL A 155 -1.06 -5.39 -6.45
CA VAL A 155 -2.00 -6.21 -5.66
C VAL A 155 -2.76 -5.42 -4.61
N LEU A 156 -2.21 -4.28 -4.17
CA LEU A 156 -2.85 -3.36 -3.22
C LEU A 156 -2.25 -1.96 -3.35
N HIS A 157 -3.09 -0.95 -3.25
CA HIS A 157 -2.69 0.44 -3.06
C HIS A 157 -3.37 1.01 -1.82
N ASP A 158 -2.58 1.54 -0.89
CA ASP A 158 -3.07 2.18 0.32
C ASP A 158 -2.45 3.57 0.52
N GLU A 159 -3.19 4.43 1.19
CA GLU A 159 -2.78 5.75 1.62
C GLU A 159 -3.27 5.98 3.05
N ALA A 160 -2.46 6.57 3.92
CA ALA A 160 -2.89 7.05 5.21
C ALA A 160 -2.33 8.42 5.54
N ASP A 161 -3.07 9.13 6.38
CA ASP A 161 -2.53 10.23 7.15
C ASP A 161 -2.83 10.01 8.62
N PHE A 162 -1.82 10.21 9.47
CA PHE A 162 -1.98 10.37 10.90
C PHE A 162 -1.66 11.81 11.26
N CYS A 163 -2.65 12.56 11.75
CA CYS A 163 -2.54 13.98 12.05
C CYS A 163 -2.90 14.30 13.50
N SER A 164 -2.12 15.16 14.15
CA SER A 164 -2.39 15.65 15.50
C SER A 164 -1.98 17.13 15.66
N ASP A 165 -2.92 17.99 16.06
CA ASP A 165 -2.71 19.42 16.40
C ASP A 165 -2.16 19.51 17.84
N PRO A 166 -1.06 20.27 18.08
CA PRO A 166 -0.41 21.21 17.16
C PRO A 166 0.81 20.64 16.44
N TYR A 167 1.07 19.34 16.54
CA TYR A 167 2.36 18.70 16.24
C TYR A 167 2.68 18.59 14.74
N GLY A 168 1.74 18.06 13.95
CA GLY A 168 1.97 17.80 12.53
C GLY A 168 1.16 16.62 11.99
N CYS A 169 1.61 16.06 10.87
CA CYS A 169 1.08 14.83 10.29
C CYS A 169 2.17 13.95 9.69
N VAL A 170 1.93 12.64 9.73
CA VAL A 170 2.67 11.63 8.99
C VAL A 170 1.75 11.08 7.90
N THR A 171 2.20 11.13 6.65
CA THR A 171 1.53 10.54 5.49
C THR A 171 2.32 9.31 5.06
N ASN A 172 1.60 8.23 4.76
CA ASN A 172 2.15 6.95 4.32
C ASN A 172 1.31 6.44 3.16
N ASN A 173 1.90 6.31 1.97
CA ASN A 173 1.24 5.62 0.88
C ASN A 173 2.09 4.44 0.45
N LEU A 174 1.45 3.33 0.09
CA LEU A 174 2.13 2.14 -0.40
C LEU A 174 1.50 1.62 -1.70
N ASP A 175 2.37 1.16 -2.58
CA ASP A 175 2.02 0.25 -3.66
C ASP A 175 2.64 -1.11 -3.32
N LEU A 176 1.80 -2.12 -3.08
CA LEU A 176 2.23 -3.52 -2.91
C LEU A 176 2.12 -4.22 -4.25
N LYS A 177 3.19 -4.93 -4.61
CA LYS A 177 3.32 -5.65 -5.88
C LYS A 177 3.71 -7.09 -5.63
N GLN A 178 3.25 -7.99 -6.50
CA GLN A 178 3.65 -9.39 -6.55
C GLN A 178 4.28 -9.67 -7.90
N LEU A 179 5.35 -10.45 -7.94
CA LEU A 179 5.98 -10.87 -9.18
C LEU A 179 5.16 -12.01 -9.80
N ASP A 180 4.57 -11.78 -10.97
CA ASP A 180 3.94 -12.85 -11.74
C ASP A 180 4.97 -13.53 -12.63
N GLY A 181 4.85 -14.85 -12.76
CA GLY A 181 5.76 -15.66 -13.58
C GLY A 181 7.18 -15.80 -13.03
N ASP A 182 7.36 -15.70 -11.71
CA ASP A 182 8.66 -15.84 -11.05
C ASP A 182 9.32 -17.24 -11.25
N GLY A 183 8.50 -18.24 -11.59
CA GLY A 183 8.94 -19.59 -11.92
C GLY A 183 9.27 -20.45 -10.70
N ASP A 184 9.03 -19.94 -9.49
CA ASP A 184 9.26 -20.65 -8.24
C ASP A 184 7.98 -21.39 -7.82
N SER A 185 8.16 -22.57 -7.23
CA SER A 185 7.07 -23.47 -6.83
C SER A 185 6.90 -23.55 -5.31
N ALA A 186 7.73 -22.83 -4.56
CA ALA A 186 7.80 -22.84 -3.11
C ALA A 186 7.68 -21.44 -2.53
N GLN A 187 8.09 -20.39 -3.25
CA GLN A 187 8.06 -19.02 -2.76
C GLN A 187 7.46 -18.06 -3.79
N ASP A 188 6.80 -17.00 -3.30
CA ASP A 188 6.39 -15.86 -4.12
C ASP A 188 7.24 -14.65 -3.77
N ALA A 189 7.49 -13.80 -4.76
CA ALA A 189 8.15 -12.53 -4.54
C ALA A 189 7.17 -11.37 -4.42
N TYR A 190 7.33 -10.58 -3.36
CA TYR A 190 6.59 -9.33 -3.15
C TYR A 190 7.54 -8.13 -3.14
N ALA A 191 7.02 -6.98 -3.53
CA ALA A 191 7.75 -5.72 -3.47
C ALA A 191 6.85 -4.58 -3.00
N VAL A 192 7.42 -3.67 -2.22
CA VAL A 192 6.77 -2.48 -1.70
C VAL A 192 7.46 -1.25 -2.26
N LYS A 193 6.66 -0.32 -2.77
CA LYS A 193 7.03 1.08 -2.93
C LYS A 193 6.29 1.88 -1.88
N HIS A 194 7.03 2.55 -1.01
CA HIS A 194 6.49 3.32 0.09
C HIS A 194 6.76 4.81 -0.14
N PHE A 195 5.79 5.66 0.18
CA PHE A 195 5.89 7.11 0.22
C PHE A 195 5.63 7.54 1.66
N PHE A 196 6.69 7.90 2.36
CA PHE A 196 6.66 8.40 3.73
C PHE A 196 6.90 9.91 3.72
N VAL A 197 6.03 10.67 4.39
CA VAL A 197 6.16 12.14 4.47
C VAL A 197 5.76 12.64 5.85
N MET A 198 6.48 13.64 6.34
CA MET A 198 6.18 14.39 7.55
C MET A 198 5.87 15.85 7.20
N GLU A 199 4.67 16.31 7.58
CA GLU A 199 4.26 17.71 7.52
C GLU A 199 4.29 18.31 8.93
N PRO A 200 5.20 19.27 9.22
CA PRO A 200 5.36 19.79 10.57
C PRO A 200 4.22 20.74 10.97
N GLY A 201 3.99 20.85 12.28
CA GLY A 201 2.99 21.74 12.86
C GLY A 201 3.20 23.21 12.53
N THR A 202 4.44 23.66 12.39
CA THR A 202 4.76 25.03 11.95
C THR A 202 4.19 25.37 10.58
N GLN A 203 4.17 24.40 9.66
CA GLN A 203 3.59 24.58 8.34
C GLN A 203 2.07 24.35 8.35
N LYS A 204 1.62 23.32 9.06
CA LYS A 204 0.23 22.86 8.99
C LYS A 204 -0.74 23.64 9.86
N TYR A 205 -0.28 24.03 11.04
CA TYR A 205 -1.08 24.56 12.15
C TYR A 205 -0.56 25.89 12.69
N ASP A 206 0.49 26.46 12.08
CA ASP A 206 1.15 27.69 12.55
C ASP A 206 1.68 27.56 14.00
N SER A 207 2.22 26.39 14.34
CA SER A 207 2.75 26.09 15.67
C SER A 207 4.29 26.15 15.74
N GLY A 208 4.86 25.96 16.94
CA GLY A 208 6.31 25.83 17.14
C GLY A 208 6.90 24.47 16.78
N TRP A 209 6.04 23.47 16.49
CA TRP A 209 6.47 22.09 16.28
C TRP A 209 7.05 21.88 14.89
N VAL A 210 8.22 21.26 14.84
CA VAL A 210 8.99 21.01 13.62
C VAL A 210 9.33 19.53 13.50
N ASN A 211 9.69 19.06 12.31
CA ASN A 211 10.12 17.68 12.10
C ASN A 211 11.45 17.41 12.81
N ASP A 212 11.61 16.22 13.41
CA ASP A 212 12.84 15.76 14.04
C ASP A 212 13.47 14.58 13.30
N VAL A 213 12.77 13.43 13.34
CA VAL A 213 13.18 12.16 12.75
C VAL A 213 11.97 11.46 12.17
N GLY A 214 12.11 10.94 10.94
CA GLY A 214 11.16 10.04 10.31
C GLY A 214 11.71 8.62 10.22
N GLU A 215 10.89 7.62 10.54
CA GLU A 215 11.30 6.20 10.60
C GLU A 215 10.29 5.32 9.85
N PRO A 216 10.39 5.20 8.51
CA PRO A 216 9.67 4.17 7.76
C PRO A 216 10.40 2.82 7.84
N LYS A 217 9.63 1.76 8.04
CA LYS A 217 10.11 0.37 8.14
C LYS A 217 9.22 -0.58 7.35
N HIS A 218 9.84 -1.49 6.61
CA HIS A 218 9.22 -2.65 5.99
C HIS A 218 9.70 -3.89 6.75
N ASP A 219 8.86 -4.44 7.61
CA ASP A 219 9.20 -5.56 8.49
C ASP A 219 8.60 -6.87 7.95
N TRP A 220 9.34 -7.52 7.05
CA TRP A 220 8.97 -8.81 6.48
C TRP A 220 9.07 -9.95 7.50
N SER A 221 9.73 -9.76 8.65
CA SER A 221 9.77 -10.76 9.72
C SER A 221 8.42 -10.93 10.42
N GLN A 222 7.52 -9.95 10.31
CA GLN A 222 6.16 -9.99 10.85
C GLN A 222 5.21 -10.62 9.83
N ASN A 223 5.45 -11.89 9.52
CA ASN A 223 4.61 -12.68 8.61
C ASN A 223 4.26 -14.02 9.25
N ASP A 224 3.18 -14.66 8.79
CA ASP A 224 2.78 -16.01 9.21
C ASP A 224 2.88 -17.06 8.10
N MET A 225 3.43 -16.69 6.95
CA MET A 225 3.66 -17.57 5.78
C MET A 225 4.98 -18.34 5.88
N GLY A 226 5.99 -17.80 6.57
CA GLY A 226 7.29 -18.41 6.77
C GLY A 226 8.37 -18.01 5.75
N ASN A 227 9.63 -18.29 6.12
CA ASN A 227 10.85 -18.11 5.30
C ASN A 227 10.93 -16.80 4.50
N ALA A 228 10.59 -15.67 5.13
CA ALA A 228 10.92 -14.38 4.57
C ALA A 228 12.43 -14.31 4.27
N ASP A 229 12.76 -13.84 3.08
CA ASP A 229 14.12 -13.57 2.63
C ASP A 229 14.14 -12.20 1.95
N LEU A 230 14.64 -11.19 2.67
CA LEU A 230 14.75 -9.83 2.16
C LEU A 230 15.82 -9.79 1.04
N ASP A 231 15.37 -9.59 -0.21
CA ASP A 231 16.22 -9.69 -1.40
C ASP A 231 16.90 -8.36 -1.74
N GLU A 232 16.11 -7.32 -2.01
CA GLU A 232 16.60 -5.96 -2.27
C GLU A 232 15.87 -4.91 -1.43
N TYR A 233 16.55 -3.81 -1.13
CA TYR A 233 15.96 -2.64 -0.51
C TYR A 233 16.75 -1.39 -0.87
N ASP A 234 16.05 -0.27 -0.91
CA ASP A 234 16.64 1.01 -1.29
C ASP A 234 15.88 2.19 -0.63
N PRO A 235 16.57 3.29 -0.30
CA PRO A 235 17.99 3.55 -0.55
C PRO A 235 18.93 2.77 0.40
N LEU A 236 19.94 2.11 -0.17
CA LEU A 236 20.99 1.43 0.61
C LEU A 236 22.02 2.43 1.18
N GLY A 237 22.39 2.26 2.44
CA GLY A 237 23.46 3.00 3.12
C GLY A 237 23.08 4.39 3.64
N THR A 238 24.05 5.04 4.29
CA THR A 238 23.88 6.37 4.88
C THR A 238 24.20 7.48 3.89
N HIS A 239 23.32 8.48 3.78
CA HIS A 239 23.48 9.65 2.91
C HIS A 239 23.23 10.93 3.69
N ASP A 240 23.98 11.99 3.39
CA ASP A 240 23.85 13.30 4.05
C ASP A 240 23.81 14.45 3.04
N GLY A 241 23.04 15.49 3.37
CA GLY A 241 22.82 16.67 2.54
C GLY A 241 21.72 16.49 1.50
N SER A 242 21.61 17.47 0.59
CA SER A 242 20.58 17.44 -0.47
C SER A 242 20.93 16.39 -1.51
N GLN A 243 19.97 15.53 -1.85
CA GLN A 243 20.24 14.34 -2.65
C GLN A 243 19.14 14.04 -3.67
N SER A 244 19.56 13.48 -4.81
CA SER A 244 18.66 12.82 -5.77
C SER A 244 18.80 11.32 -5.58
N ILE A 245 17.78 10.69 -4.99
CA ILE A 245 17.75 9.27 -4.75
C ILE A 245 17.11 8.58 -5.96
N LYS A 246 17.74 7.49 -6.41
CA LYS A 246 17.15 6.51 -7.32
C LYS A 246 16.95 5.24 -6.51
N VAL A 247 15.72 4.75 -6.47
CA VAL A 247 15.38 3.49 -5.83
C VAL A 247 15.21 2.44 -6.92
N SER A 248 15.81 1.29 -6.73
CA SER A 248 15.61 0.09 -7.54
C SER A 248 15.39 -1.10 -6.61
N VAL A 249 14.26 -1.76 -6.74
CA VAL A 249 14.00 -3.03 -6.05
C VAL A 249 13.50 -4.05 -7.06
N GLY A 250 13.93 -5.29 -6.92
CA GLY A 250 13.60 -6.33 -7.86
C GLY A 250 13.94 -7.70 -7.32
N THR A 251 13.65 -8.70 -8.14
CA THR A 251 14.17 -10.05 -7.99
C THR A 251 14.06 -10.79 -9.33
N SER A 252 14.78 -11.90 -9.49
CA SER A 252 14.69 -12.78 -10.66
C SER A 252 14.72 -12.08 -12.02
N GLY A 253 15.50 -10.98 -12.13
CA GLY A 253 15.67 -10.22 -13.38
C GLY A 253 14.55 -9.22 -13.71
N ALA A 254 13.53 -9.06 -12.86
CA ALA A 254 12.52 -8.03 -12.96
C ALA A 254 12.75 -6.95 -11.89
N SER A 255 12.76 -5.67 -12.29
CA SER A 255 12.98 -4.55 -11.37
C SER A 255 11.91 -3.46 -11.46
N LEU A 256 11.73 -2.78 -10.33
CA LEU A 256 10.90 -1.60 -10.13
C LEU A 256 11.81 -0.44 -9.77
N GLY A 257 11.68 0.67 -10.50
CA GLY A 257 12.53 1.83 -10.30
C GLY A 257 11.75 3.13 -10.19
N TRP A 258 12.17 4.00 -9.27
CA TRP A 258 11.68 5.39 -9.21
C TRP A 258 12.78 6.32 -8.70
N SER A 259 12.50 7.62 -8.71
CA SER A 259 13.46 8.62 -8.23
C SER A 259 12.75 9.76 -7.52
N TYR A 260 13.44 10.38 -6.57
CA TYR A 260 12.97 11.56 -5.85
C TYR A 260 14.15 12.40 -5.37
N THR A 261 13.87 13.63 -4.99
CA THR A 261 14.85 14.53 -4.39
C THR A 261 14.49 14.76 -2.94
N GLN A 262 15.49 14.72 -2.05
CA GLN A 262 15.37 15.15 -0.66
C GLN A 262 16.15 16.47 -0.48
N PRO A 263 15.67 17.38 0.38
CA PRO A 263 16.49 18.51 0.80
C PRO A 263 17.64 18.01 1.70
N ALA A 264 18.38 18.94 2.31
CA ALA A 264 19.45 18.61 3.24
C ALA A 264 18.90 17.92 4.51
N VAL A 265 19.00 16.59 4.52
CA VAL A 265 18.68 15.65 5.60
C VAL A 265 19.78 14.62 5.69
N THR A 266 19.83 13.88 6.79
CA THR A 266 20.66 12.67 6.89
C THR A 266 19.74 11.45 6.85
N THR A 267 19.94 10.58 5.87
CA THR A 267 19.24 9.30 5.76
C THR A 267 20.17 8.22 6.27
N ILE A 268 19.79 7.50 7.32
CA ILE A 268 20.54 6.38 7.88
C ILE A 268 19.77 5.10 7.55
N ASP A 269 20.43 4.17 6.86
CA ASP A 269 19.91 2.83 6.62
C ASP A 269 20.29 1.92 7.79
N GLU A 270 19.28 1.40 8.48
CA GLU A 270 19.44 0.45 9.60
C GLU A 270 18.82 -0.91 9.27
N SER A 271 18.65 -1.20 7.98
CA SER A 271 18.09 -2.45 7.48
C SER A 271 18.92 -3.67 7.89
N SER A 272 18.26 -4.82 8.05
CA SER A 272 18.88 -6.08 8.40
C SER A 272 18.35 -7.21 7.52
N PRO A 273 19.12 -7.65 6.50
CA PRO A 273 18.77 -8.82 5.71
C PRO A 273 18.58 -10.07 6.57
N SER A 274 19.45 -10.32 7.56
CA SER A 274 19.31 -11.47 8.46
C SER A 274 18.15 -11.35 9.45
N GLY A 275 17.64 -10.13 9.66
CA GLY A 275 16.45 -9.84 10.44
C GLY A 275 15.18 -9.75 9.59
N ASN A 276 15.27 -9.85 8.26
CA ASN A 276 14.17 -9.67 7.31
C ASN A 276 13.40 -8.35 7.49
N TYR A 277 14.13 -7.25 7.67
CA TYR A 277 13.50 -5.92 7.65
C TYR A 277 14.38 -4.89 6.95
N ALA A 278 13.72 -3.96 6.25
CA ALA A 278 14.34 -2.76 5.72
C ALA A 278 13.81 -1.55 6.52
N THR A 279 14.70 -0.70 7.02
CA THR A 279 14.31 0.45 7.83
C THR A 279 15.27 1.60 7.65
N TRP A 280 14.73 2.81 7.68
CA TRP A 280 15.48 4.03 7.46
C TRP A 280 15.13 5.05 8.51
N ASN A 281 16.12 5.83 8.94
CA ASN A 281 15.92 7.03 9.75
C ASN A 281 16.26 8.26 8.91
N GLU A 282 15.31 9.18 8.76
CA GLU A 282 15.50 10.49 8.12
C GLU A 282 15.60 11.56 9.20
N GLU A 283 16.81 12.06 9.44
CA GLU A 283 17.07 13.14 10.38
C GLU A 283 16.97 14.51 9.69
N PHE A 284 16.07 15.36 10.20
CA PHE A 284 15.89 16.71 9.68
C PHE A 284 16.94 17.65 10.30
N ASN A 285 18.15 17.64 9.75
CA ASN A 285 19.32 18.30 10.35
C ASN A 285 19.48 19.80 10.02
N THR A 286 18.54 20.39 9.25
CA THR A 286 18.56 21.82 8.91
C THR A 286 17.24 22.51 9.27
N ASP A 287 17.28 23.80 9.63
CA ASP A 287 16.07 24.59 9.92
C ASP A 287 15.05 24.53 8.79
N ALA A 288 15.53 24.54 7.54
CA ALA A 288 14.67 24.42 6.36
C ALA A 288 14.00 23.03 6.29
N ALA A 289 14.75 21.95 6.51
CA ALA A 289 14.19 20.60 6.48
C ALA A 289 13.19 20.35 7.63
N ARG A 290 13.46 20.94 8.80
CA ARG A 290 12.61 20.86 9.99
C ARG A 290 11.27 21.55 9.82
N ARG A 291 11.26 22.73 9.18
CA ARG A 291 10.07 23.61 9.09
C ARG A 291 9.20 23.36 7.86
N ASN A 292 9.60 22.48 6.96
CA ASN A 292 8.86 22.19 5.73
C ASN A 292 8.49 20.71 5.64
N THR A 293 7.45 20.40 4.86
CA THR A 293 7.08 19.03 4.50
C THR A 293 8.24 18.33 3.81
N ASN A 294 8.68 17.21 4.35
CA ASN A 294 9.77 16.39 3.81
C ASN A 294 9.50 14.92 4.05
N GLY A 295 10.30 14.05 3.43
CA GLY A 295 10.05 12.62 3.49
C GLY A 295 10.92 11.84 2.52
N MET A 296 10.66 10.54 2.48
CA MET A 296 11.37 9.59 1.64
C MET A 296 10.42 8.67 0.88
N LYS A 297 10.95 8.05 -0.17
CA LYS A 297 10.21 7.06 -0.96
C LYS A 297 10.96 5.73 -1.00
N PRO A 298 11.15 5.04 0.13
CA PRO A 298 11.92 3.81 0.17
C PRO A 298 11.16 2.64 -0.47
N GLY A 299 11.88 1.56 -0.75
CA GLY A 299 11.32 0.32 -1.27
C GLY A 299 12.05 -0.91 -0.74
N SER A 300 11.38 -2.05 -0.75
CA SER A 300 12.03 -3.34 -0.56
C SER A 300 11.29 -4.46 -1.30
N SER A 301 12.00 -5.55 -1.60
CA SER A 301 11.46 -6.81 -2.11
C SER A 301 11.82 -7.96 -1.17
N CYS A 302 10.99 -8.99 -1.16
CA CYS A 302 11.16 -10.16 -0.31
C CYS A 302 10.58 -11.40 -0.99
N TRP A 303 11.29 -12.52 -0.85
CA TRP A 303 10.73 -13.85 -1.10
C TRP A 303 10.07 -14.37 0.16
N ILE A 304 8.92 -15.00 0.01
CA ILE A 304 8.17 -15.57 1.12
C ILE A 304 7.50 -16.87 0.67
N ASP A 305 7.30 -17.81 1.57
CA ASP A 305 6.71 -19.12 1.22
C ASP A 305 5.33 -18.98 0.58
N GLN A 306 5.05 -19.81 -0.44
CA GLN A 306 3.72 -19.99 -1.01
C GLN A 306 2.86 -20.82 -0.07
N GLU A 307 1.63 -20.35 0.13
CA GLU A 307 0.61 -21.10 0.86
C GLU A 307 -0.30 -21.89 -0.11
N ALA A 308 -0.97 -22.92 0.39
CA ALA A 308 -1.84 -23.75 -0.44
C ALA A 308 -3.00 -22.92 -1.01
N THR A 309 -3.36 -23.11 -2.28
CA THR A 309 -4.47 -22.37 -2.88
C THR A 309 -5.79 -22.62 -2.13
N GLY A 310 -6.51 -21.55 -1.79
CA GLY A 310 -7.75 -21.56 -1.00
C GLY A 310 -7.55 -21.76 0.51
N SER A 311 -6.33 -21.65 1.02
CA SER A 311 -6.02 -21.87 2.44
C SER A 311 -6.41 -20.68 3.33
N GLY A 312 -6.52 -19.48 2.75
CA GLY A 312 -7.06 -18.33 3.45
C GLY A 312 -6.18 -17.09 3.35
N GLN A 313 -6.29 -16.23 4.36
CA GLN A 313 -5.59 -14.96 4.43
C GLN A 313 -4.45 -15.04 5.45
N TYR A 314 -3.30 -14.49 5.09
CA TYR A 314 -2.03 -14.56 5.80
C TYR A 314 -1.44 -13.18 5.99
N ASP A 315 -0.73 -12.97 7.09
CA ASP A 315 0.09 -11.79 7.37
C ASP A 315 1.36 -11.86 6.49
N LEU A 316 1.54 -10.85 5.64
CA LEU A 316 2.67 -10.73 4.72
C LEU A 316 3.84 -9.97 5.34
N MET A 317 3.55 -8.81 5.95
CA MET A 317 4.53 -7.95 6.60
C MET A 317 3.84 -6.83 7.39
N ASP A 318 4.60 -6.23 8.31
CA ASP A 318 4.25 -4.96 8.93
C ASP A 318 4.95 -3.81 8.20
N LEU A 319 4.18 -2.84 7.72
CA LEU A 319 4.70 -1.58 7.22
C LEU A 319 4.48 -0.49 8.27
N VAL A 320 5.56 -0.02 8.88
CA VAL A 320 5.53 0.96 9.97
C VAL A 320 5.96 2.32 9.46
N SER A 321 5.27 3.37 9.90
CA SER A 321 5.64 4.75 9.68
C SER A 321 5.57 5.52 10.99
N LYS A 322 6.71 6.00 11.47
CA LYS A 322 6.82 6.85 12.65
C LYS A 322 7.41 8.20 12.28
N GLY A 323 6.80 9.28 12.75
CA GLY A 323 7.35 10.62 12.63
C GLY A 323 7.42 11.27 14.01
N THR A 324 8.61 11.72 14.39
CA THR A 324 8.85 12.44 15.63
C THR A 324 8.96 13.93 15.35
N PHE A 325 8.21 14.72 16.11
CA PHE A 325 8.21 16.17 16.09
C PHE A 325 8.78 16.69 17.41
N TYR A 326 9.44 17.84 17.37
CA TYR A 326 9.90 18.50 18.59
C TYR A 326 9.51 19.98 18.59
N ASP A 327 9.35 20.55 19.78
CA ASP A 327 9.10 21.99 19.93
C ASP A 327 10.40 22.76 19.64
N GLY A 328 10.44 23.50 18.53
CA GLY A 328 11.58 24.35 18.15
C GLY A 328 11.77 25.59 19.04
N GLY A 329 11.05 25.66 20.17
CA GLY A 329 11.07 26.74 21.16
C GLY A 329 12.04 26.50 22.34
N TRP A 330 11.61 26.85 23.55
CA TRP A 330 12.43 26.78 24.77
C TRP A 330 12.37 25.42 25.48
N SER A 331 11.45 24.53 25.07
CA SER A 331 11.31 23.18 25.60
C SER A 331 12.00 22.17 24.67
N SER A 332 12.46 21.04 25.21
CA SER A 332 12.95 19.90 24.42
C SER A 332 11.87 18.82 24.30
N ASP A 333 10.61 19.22 24.29
CA ASP A 333 9.49 18.28 24.28
C ASP A 333 9.40 17.63 22.89
N THR A 334 9.21 16.31 22.88
CA THR A 334 8.99 15.53 21.67
C THR A 334 7.61 14.91 21.67
N TYR A 335 7.06 14.71 20.48
CA TYR A 335 5.80 14.02 20.27
C TYR A 335 5.92 13.20 18.99
N TYR A 336 5.47 11.95 19.02
CA TYR A 336 5.53 11.09 17.84
C TYR A 336 4.14 10.68 17.38
N LEU A 337 4.03 10.47 16.08
CA LEU A 337 2.89 9.85 15.43
C LEU A 337 3.38 8.56 14.78
N LYS A 338 2.81 7.42 15.18
CA LYS A 338 3.15 6.11 14.62
C LYS A 338 1.90 5.36 14.20
N HIS A 339 1.96 4.79 13.01
CA HIS A 339 0.96 3.83 12.57
C HIS A 339 1.62 2.67 11.85
N THR A 340 1.01 1.50 12.00
CA THR A 340 1.39 0.27 11.33
C THR A 340 0.29 -0.13 10.36
N PHE A 341 0.68 -0.62 9.19
CA PHE A 341 -0.18 -1.37 8.31
C PHE A 341 0.21 -2.84 8.39
N HIS A 342 -0.70 -3.68 8.89
CA HIS A 342 -0.56 -5.12 8.77
C HIS A 342 -1.03 -5.52 7.38
N LEU A 343 -0.07 -5.80 6.49
CA LEU A 343 -0.36 -6.19 5.11
C LEU A 343 -0.71 -7.67 5.08
N LYS A 344 -1.84 -8.00 4.44
CA LYS A 344 -2.32 -9.38 4.34
C LYS A 344 -2.59 -9.76 2.89
N VAL A 345 -2.23 -10.98 2.54
CA VAL A 345 -2.47 -11.58 1.21
C VAL A 345 -3.28 -12.86 1.36
N ASN A 346 -3.82 -13.37 0.25
CA ASN A 346 -4.69 -14.54 0.26
C ASN A 346 -4.22 -15.55 -0.77
N TYR A 347 -4.15 -16.82 -0.37
CA TYR A 347 -3.75 -17.96 -1.20
C TYR A 347 -4.92 -18.89 -1.45
#